data_AF-A0A0C3PP95-F1
#
_entry.id   AF-A0A0C3PP95-F1
#
_cell.length_a   1.000
_cell.length_b   1.000
_cell.length_c   1.000
_cell.angle_alpha   90.00
_cell.angle_beta   90.00
_cell.angle_gamma   90.00
#
_symmetry.space_group_name_H-M   'P 1'
#
loop_
_entity.id
_entity.type
_entity.pdbx_description
1 polymer ?
#
loop_
_entity_poly.entity_id
_entity_poly.type
_entity_poly.pdbx_seq_one_letter_code
_entity_poly.pdbx_strand_id
1 'polypeptide(L)'
;AGSYEEELGDAVDAPRLVEAHVSLAHTHHMSQPSTLTIGTLAAELCLPQLPNILCCFLYSQLFPTDDLDDIALDECPPYDGSMCVYNSACSTFSALSNLCGLYGMHCEHI
;
A
#
# COMPACT_ATOMS: atom_id res chain seq x y z
N ALA A 1 -31.37 6.38 -56.91
CA ALA A 1 -32.00 5.67 -55.77
C ALA A 1 -31.00 4.63 -55.28
N GLY A 2 -30.43 4.83 -54.10
CA GLY A 2 -29.59 3.83 -53.43
C GLY A 2 -30.18 3.61 -52.05
N SER A 3 -30.67 2.40 -51.79
CA SER A 3 -31.22 1.99 -50.50
C SER A 3 -30.08 1.48 -49.62
N TYR A 4 -29.99 1.99 -48.40
CA TYR A 4 -29.07 1.51 -47.37
C TYR A 4 -29.77 0.38 -46.61
N GLU A 5 -29.10 -0.75 -46.44
CA GLU A 5 -29.58 -1.88 -45.65
C GLU A 5 -29.05 -1.70 -44.22
N GLU A 6 -29.96 -1.61 -43.25
CA GLU A 6 -29.61 -1.49 -41.83
C GLU A 6 -29.35 -2.90 -41.26
N GLU A 7 -28.07 -3.28 -41.18
CA GLU A 7 -27.62 -4.51 -40.51
C GLU A 7 -27.72 -4.32 -38.99
N LEU A 8 -28.77 -4.87 -38.39
CA LEU A 8 -29.01 -4.83 -36.95
C LEU A 8 -28.05 -5.79 -36.25
N GLY A 9 -26.88 -5.26 -35.86
CA GLY A 9 -25.92 -5.98 -35.02
C GLY A 9 -26.51 -6.25 -33.64
N ASP A 10 -26.77 -7.53 -33.36
CA ASP A 10 -27.21 -8.02 -32.05
C ASP A 10 -26.08 -7.78 -31.02
N ALA A 11 -26.28 -6.80 -30.15
CA ALA A 11 -25.36 -6.49 -29.06
C ALA A 11 -25.58 -7.52 -27.94
N VAL A 12 -24.72 -8.52 -27.88
CA VAL A 12 -24.70 -9.50 -26.79
C VAL A 12 -24.31 -8.79 -25.49
N ASP A 13 -25.31 -8.37 -24.72
CA ASP A 13 -25.14 -7.82 -23.38
C ASP A 13 -24.92 -8.97 -22.39
N ALA A 14 -23.74 -9.60 -22.49
CA ALA A 14 -23.26 -10.46 -21.41
C ALA A 14 -22.79 -9.54 -20.27
N PRO A 15 -23.34 -9.67 -19.05
CA PRO A 15 -22.83 -8.93 -17.91
C PRO A 15 -21.37 -9.31 -17.72
N ARG A 16 -20.45 -8.36 -17.94
CA ARG A 16 -19.04 -8.57 -17.60
C ARG A 16 -18.99 -8.77 -16.09
N LEU A 17 -18.81 -10.01 -15.66
CA LEU A 17 -18.61 -10.38 -14.26
C LEU A 17 -17.26 -9.80 -13.83
N VAL A 18 -17.26 -8.59 -13.28
CA VAL A 18 -16.05 -7.99 -12.72
C VAL A 18 -15.92 -8.49 -11.29
N GLU A 19 -15.02 -9.43 -11.08
CA GLU A 19 -14.72 -10.01 -9.78
C GLU A 19 -13.70 -9.14 -9.04
N ALA A 20 -14.10 -8.60 -7.88
CA ALA A 20 -13.17 -7.95 -6.97
C ALA A 20 -12.26 -9.01 -6.35
N HIS A 21 -10.97 -8.71 -6.24
CA HIS A 21 -10.01 -9.65 -5.67
C HIS A 21 -9.06 -8.94 -4.70
N VAL A 22 -8.62 -9.69 -3.69
CA VAL A 22 -7.62 -9.27 -2.72
C VAL A 22 -6.46 -10.25 -2.82
N SER A 23 -5.25 -9.73 -3.01
CA SER A 23 -4.02 -10.51 -3.11
C SER A 23 -3.00 -10.00 -2.11
N LEU A 24 -2.15 -10.88 -1.58
CA LEU A 24 -1.01 -10.41 -0.78
C LEU A 24 -0.04 -9.60 -1.65
N ALA A 25 0.54 -8.53 -1.11
CA ALA A 25 1.48 -7.73 -1.88
C ALA A 25 2.80 -8.51 -2.05
N HIS A 26 3.23 -8.70 -3.29
CA HIS A 26 4.44 -9.46 -3.61
C HIS A 26 5.69 -8.57 -3.70
N THR A 27 5.50 -7.25 -3.73
CA THR A 27 6.55 -6.25 -3.93
C THR A 27 6.39 -5.14 -2.90
N HIS A 28 7.50 -4.56 -2.44
CA HIS A 28 7.44 -3.30 -1.70
C HIS A 28 6.77 -2.22 -2.56
N HIS A 29 6.21 -1.20 -1.91
CA HIS A 29 5.51 -0.12 -2.58
C HIS A 29 6.44 0.66 -3.52
N MET A 30 6.43 0.35 -4.81
CA MET A 30 7.38 0.89 -5.81
C MET A 30 7.14 2.36 -6.19
N SER A 31 5.99 2.95 -5.84
CA SER A 31 5.64 4.33 -6.18
C SER A 31 6.11 5.35 -5.14
N GLN A 32 6.57 4.90 -3.98
CA GLN A 32 7.26 5.74 -3.00
C GLN A 32 8.76 5.73 -3.30
N PRO A 33 9.47 6.87 -3.17
CA PRO A 33 10.91 6.90 -3.38
C PRO A 33 11.57 5.79 -2.57
N SER A 34 12.50 5.08 -3.21
CA SER A 34 13.21 3.88 -2.73
C SER A 34 14.01 4.06 -1.42
N THR A 35 13.86 5.20 -0.75
CA THR A 35 14.51 5.59 0.49
C THR A 35 13.56 6.47 1.33
N LEU A 36 12.65 5.86 2.09
CA LEU A 36 11.82 6.57 3.05
C LEU A 36 12.56 6.68 4.38
N THR A 37 12.68 7.90 4.92
CA THR A 37 13.23 8.12 6.26
C THR A 37 12.14 7.88 7.32
N ILE A 38 12.55 7.53 8.54
CA ILE A 38 11.62 7.31 9.66
C ILE A 38 10.78 8.53 10.00
N GLY A 39 11.34 9.74 9.85
CA GLY A 39 10.60 10.98 10.07
C GLY A 39 9.49 11.18 9.05
N THR A 40 9.74 10.89 7.77
CA THR A 40 8.72 11.00 6.72
C THR A 40 7.62 9.95 6.92
N LEU A 41 7.99 8.70 7.24
CA LEU A 41 7.03 7.65 7.54
C LEU A 41 6.17 7.97 8.77
N ALA A 42 6.78 8.52 9.82
CA ALA A 42 6.08 8.95 11.03
C ALA A 42 5.04 10.03 10.71
N ALA A 43 5.36 10.97 9.82
CA ALA A 43 4.43 12.01 9.40
C ALA A 43 3.28 11.45 8.55
N GLU A 44 3.56 10.56 7.60
CA GLU A 44 2.56 9.93 6.74
C GLU A 44 1.57 9.07 7.55
N LEU A 45 2.07 8.28 8.50
CA LEU A 45 1.26 7.43 9.38
C LEU A 45 0.61 8.21 10.54
N CYS A 46 0.86 9.52 10.64
CA CYS A 46 0.44 10.34 11.78
C CYS A 46 0.88 9.74 13.14
N LEU A 47 2.07 9.15 13.18
CA LEU A 47 2.64 8.44 14.32
C LEU A 47 4.00 9.04 14.72
N PRO A 48 4.03 10.21 15.39
CA PRO A 48 5.28 10.92 15.70
C PRO A 48 6.23 10.14 16.61
N GLN A 49 5.72 9.19 17.39
CA GLN A 49 6.49 8.31 18.27
C GLN A 49 7.16 7.12 17.56
N LEU A 50 6.90 6.95 16.25
CA LEU A 50 7.45 5.83 15.47
C LEU A 50 8.99 5.70 15.58
N PRO A 51 9.80 6.77 15.55
CA PRO A 51 11.25 6.65 15.73
C PRO A 51 11.63 6.02 17.08
N ASN A 52 10.94 6.41 18.16
CA ASN A 52 11.19 5.90 19.50
C ASN A 52 10.84 4.41 19.59
N ILE A 53 9.69 4.02 19.04
CA ILE A 53 9.24 2.62 18.99
C ILE A 53 10.26 1.77 18.22
N LEU A 54 10.74 2.26 17.07
CA LEU A 54 11.74 1.55 16.28
C LEU A 54 13.06 1.38 17.06
N CYS A 55 13.52 2.44 17.73
CA CYS A 55 14.74 2.39 18.53
C CYS A 55 14.64 1.36 19.67
N CYS A 56 13.54 1.37 20.44
CA CYS A 56 13.30 0.37 21.49
C CYS A 56 13.19 -1.05 20.91
N PHE A 57 12.51 -1.21 19.77
CA PHE A 57 12.42 -2.50 19.10
C PHE A 57 13.81 -3.02 18.69
N LEU A 58 14.61 -2.21 18.01
CA LEU A 58 15.97 -2.60 17.61
C LEU A 58 16.84 -2.92 18.81
N TYR A 59 16.75 -2.13 19.89
CA TYR A 59 17.45 -2.41 21.14
C TYR A 59 17.06 -3.78 21.71
N SER A 60 15.76 -4.08 21.79
CA SER A 60 15.26 -5.38 22.29
C SER A 60 15.77 -6.58 21.49
N GLN A 61 16.02 -6.40 20.19
CA GLN A 61 16.59 -7.46 19.34
C GLN A 61 18.09 -7.66 19.59
N LEU A 62 18.81 -6.60 19.95
CA LEU A 62 20.25 -6.64 20.23
C LEU A 62 20.56 -7.13 21.66
N PHE A 63 19.68 -6.79 22.62
CA PHE A 63 19.84 -7.07 24.05
C PHE A 63 18.61 -7.79 24.63
N PRO A 64 18.38 -9.07 24.26
CA PRO A 64 17.14 -9.79 24.61
C PRO A 64 17.00 -10.18 26.09
N THR A 65 18.04 -9.95 26.91
CA THR A 65 18.04 -10.28 28.35
C THR A 65 17.83 -9.05 29.23
N ASP A 66 17.90 -7.86 28.64
CA ASP A 66 17.75 -6.60 29.39
C ASP A 66 16.26 -6.27 29.54
N ASP A 67 15.89 -5.79 30.72
CA ASP A 67 14.53 -5.37 31.01
C ASP A 67 14.27 -4.01 30.34
N LEU A 68 13.35 -3.99 29.36
CA LEU A 68 13.09 -2.83 28.52
C LEU A 68 12.44 -1.64 29.26
N ASP A 69 11.91 -1.87 30.45
CA ASP A 69 11.22 -0.86 31.26
C ASP A 69 12.17 0.17 31.89
N ASP A 70 13.46 -0.14 32.01
CA ASP A 70 14.47 0.71 32.66
C ASP A 70 15.39 1.46 31.67
N ILE A 71 15.21 1.28 30.36
CA ILE A 71 16.11 1.86 29.35
C ILE A 71 15.63 3.26 28.98
N ALA A 72 16.49 4.25 29.19
CA ALA A 72 16.22 5.61 28.77
C ALA A 72 16.37 5.74 27.24
N LEU A 73 15.41 6.42 26.59
CA LEU A 73 15.35 6.55 25.12
C LEU A 73 16.60 7.19 24.49
N ASP A 74 17.35 7.97 25.27
CA ASP A 74 18.62 8.60 24.89
C ASP A 74 19.80 7.62 24.84
N GLU A 75 19.67 6.43 25.44
CA GLU A 75 20.67 5.36 25.35
C GLU A 75 20.49 4.50 24.09
N CYS A 76 19.33 4.57 23.44
CA CYS A 76 19.10 3.82 22.21
C CYS A 76 19.83 4.47 21.03
N PRO A 77 20.55 3.69 20.21
CA PRO A 77 21.20 4.22 19.02
C PRO A 77 20.14 4.72 18.02
N PRO A 78 20.31 5.93 17.47
CA PRO A 78 19.39 6.45 16.47
C PRO A 78 19.48 5.62 15.18
N TYR A 79 18.33 5.36 14.55
CA TYR A 79 18.27 4.73 13.24
C TYR A 79 18.08 5.78 12.14
N ASP A 80 19.09 5.94 11.28
CA ASP A 80 19.11 6.86 10.13
C ASP A 80 19.00 6.13 8.78
N GLY A 81 18.81 4.80 8.80
CA GLY A 81 18.72 3.98 7.61
C GLY A 81 17.44 4.22 6.79
N SER A 82 17.50 3.82 5.52
CA SER A 82 16.35 3.81 4.62
C SER A 82 15.42 2.63 4.91
N MET A 83 14.11 2.88 4.90
CA MET A 83 13.11 1.82 5.01
C MET A 83 12.34 1.62 3.71
N CYS A 84 11.91 0.37 3.52
CA CYS A 84 10.99 -0.04 2.48
C CYS A 84 9.64 -0.40 3.11
N VAL A 85 8.55 0.15 2.57
CA VAL A 85 7.19 -0.21 3.00
C VAL A 85 6.72 -1.41 2.19
N TYR A 86 6.36 -2.48 2.89
CA TYR A 86 5.73 -3.66 2.32
C TYR A 86 4.27 -3.67 2.77
N ASN A 87 3.36 -3.44 1.84
CA ASN A 87 1.94 -3.56 2.12
C ASN A 87 1.59 -5.03 2.37
N SER A 88 0.59 -5.27 3.20
CA SER A 88 0.11 -6.61 3.50
C SER A 88 -0.68 -7.19 2.33
N ALA A 89 -1.49 -6.35 1.67
CA ALA A 89 -2.36 -6.76 0.58
C ALA A 89 -2.56 -5.65 -0.46
N CYS A 90 -3.02 -6.05 -1.64
CA CYS A 90 -3.61 -5.18 -2.63
C CYS A 90 -5.06 -5.62 -2.89
N SER A 91 -5.98 -4.67 -2.93
CA SER A 91 -7.39 -4.89 -3.26
C SER A 91 -7.70 -4.19 -4.58
N THR A 92 -8.19 -4.95 -5.55
CA THR A 92 -8.68 -4.39 -6.82
C THR A 92 -10.19 -4.51 -6.87
N PHE A 93 -10.87 -3.39 -7.06
CA PHE A 93 -12.33 -3.30 -7.12
C PHE A 93 -12.79 -2.27 -8.15
N SER A 94 -14.00 -2.41 -8.67
CA SER A 94 -14.60 -1.40 -9.54
C SER A 94 -15.14 -0.22 -8.74
N ALA A 95 -14.62 0.98 -8.99
CA ALA A 95 -15.16 2.20 -8.41
C ALA A 95 -16.04 2.88 -9.46
N LEU A 96 -17.36 2.65 -9.41
CA LEU A 96 -18.32 3.17 -10.41
C LEU A 96 -18.31 4.71 -10.53
N SER A 97 -17.79 5.41 -9.51
CA SER A 97 -17.63 6.87 -9.47
C SER A 97 -16.35 7.40 -10.12
N ASN A 98 -15.40 6.54 -10.50
CA ASN A 98 -14.10 6.95 -11.05
C ASN A 98 -13.79 6.20 -12.36
N LEU A 99 -14.13 6.82 -13.50
CA LEU A 99 -13.95 6.26 -14.85
C LEU A 99 -12.48 6.26 -15.35
N CYS A 100 -11.50 6.49 -14.49
CA CYS A 100 -10.09 6.52 -14.88
C CYS A 100 -9.51 5.10 -15.02
N GLY A 101 -9.50 4.59 -16.25
CA GLY A 101 -8.84 3.35 -16.68
C GLY A 101 -9.75 2.52 -17.58
N LEU A 102 -9.17 1.70 -18.49
CA LEU A 102 -9.93 0.73 -19.29
C LEU A 102 -10.75 -0.12 -18.30
N TYR A 103 -12.08 0.07 -18.28
CA TYR A 103 -13.05 -0.60 -17.38
C TYR A 103 -13.27 -0.08 -15.94
N GLY A 104 -12.69 1.06 -15.51
CA GLY A 104 -13.03 1.68 -14.21
C GLY A 104 -12.61 0.86 -12.96
N MET A 105 -11.51 0.10 -13.08
CA MET A 105 -10.94 -0.65 -11.95
C MET A 105 -9.99 0.23 -11.13
N HIS A 106 -10.15 0.21 -9.81
CA HIS A 106 -9.30 0.86 -8.83
C HIS A 106 -8.48 -0.20 -8.07
N CYS A 107 -7.21 0.09 -7.79
CA CYS A 107 -6.36 -0.76 -6.97
C CYS A 107 -5.86 0.05 -5.76
N GLU A 108 -6.05 -0.50 -4.57
CA GLU A 108 -5.58 0.07 -3.31
C GLU A 108 -4.61 -0.90 -2.62
N HIS A 109 -3.60 -0.36 -1.94
CA HIS A 109 -2.66 -1.13 -1.14
C HIS A 109 -2.98 -0.94 0.35
N ILE A 110 -2.97 -2.05 1.10
CA ILE A 110 -3.38 -2.16 2.51
C ILE A 110 -2.20 -2.61 3.38
#